data_AF-A0A1V0TLV4-F1
#
_entry.id   AF-A0A1V0TLV4-F1
#
_cell.length_a   1.000
_cell.length_b   1.000
_cell.length_c   1.000
_cell.angle_alpha   90.00
_cell.angle_beta   90.00
_cell.angle_gamma   90.00
#
_symmetry.space_group_name_H-M   'P 1'
#
loop_
_entity.id
_entity.type
_entity.pdbx_description
1 polymer ?
#
loop_
_entity_poly.entity_id
_entity_poly.type
_entity_poly.pdbx_seq_one_letter_code
_entity_poly.pdbx_strand_id
1 'polypeptide(L)'
;MADQPTTGKTTFRTVFDVGPDALEQAQGIADTFQHAIAPATVNFDFGEISRVASGIPDSSTVKIVRGWGLQETAPVGVMVLSLREAVRQALTHPFANPVFWEKAEAALTDAFLGLDGQEGTHLSFYGDDPDSTSYYYNLLFALQDEETEGFVHALAFCIDVTVALPAAQAHALTLDDVAPYAIRLNALAVRQGRTGPVAA
;
A
#
# COMPACT_ATOMS: atom_id res chain seq x y z
N MET A 1 -23.91 -0.60 -20.34
CA MET A 1 -22.66 -0.04 -20.90
C MET A 1 -21.85 0.30 -19.66
N ALA A 2 -20.84 -0.51 -19.33
CA ALA A 2 -20.09 -0.34 -18.10
C ALA A 2 -19.27 0.95 -18.19
N ASP A 3 -19.48 1.88 -17.25
CA ASP A 3 -18.56 2.99 -17.08
C ASP A 3 -17.22 2.39 -16.63
N GLN A 4 -16.22 2.46 -17.52
CA GLN A 4 -14.85 2.24 -17.12
C GLN A 4 -14.51 3.35 -16.11
N PRO A 5 -13.87 3.03 -14.97
CA PRO A 5 -13.40 4.07 -14.06
C PRO A 5 -12.54 5.04 -14.88
N THR A 6 -12.90 6.32 -14.81
CA THR A 6 -12.16 7.42 -15.42
C THR A 6 -10.68 7.21 -15.16
N THR A 7 -9.88 7.18 -16.23
CA THR A 7 -8.42 7.04 -16.25
C THR A 7 -7.70 8.24 -15.59
N GLY A 8 -8.09 8.62 -14.38
CA GLY A 8 -7.28 9.40 -13.49
C GLY A 8 -6.12 8.49 -13.04
N LYS A 9 -4.88 8.99 -13.11
CA LYS A 9 -3.72 8.26 -12.61
C LYS A 9 -3.97 7.92 -11.13
N THR A 10 -4.26 6.66 -10.81
CA THR A 10 -4.40 6.16 -9.43
C THR A 10 -3.13 6.49 -8.66
N THR A 11 -3.21 7.11 -7.48
CA THR A 11 -2.00 7.49 -6.73
C THR A 11 -1.65 6.52 -5.63
N PHE A 12 -0.39 6.51 -5.18
CA PHE A 12 -0.06 5.94 -3.88
C PHE A 12 -0.18 7.01 -2.81
N ARG A 13 -0.82 6.66 -1.69
CA ARG A 13 -0.64 7.44 -0.46
C ARG A 13 0.68 7.01 0.18
N THR A 14 1.58 7.98 0.38
CA THR A 14 2.94 7.73 0.87
C THR A 14 2.99 7.69 2.40
N VAL A 15 3.77 6.77 2.93
CA VAL A 15 4.01 6.58 4.37
C VAL A 15 5.52 6.49 4.57
N PHE A 16 6.16 7.62 4.79
CA PHE A 16 7.62 7.71 4.86
C PHE A 16 8.12 7.83 6.29
N ASP A 17 9.08 6.97 6.61
CA ASP A 17 9.93 7.08 7.79
C ASP A 17 11.39 7.00 7.34
N VAL A 18 11.90 8.12 6.86
CA VAL A 18 13.25 8.26 6.30
C VAL A 18 13.90 9.53 6.83
N GLY A 19 15.24 9.54 6.91
CA GLY A 19 15.98 10.76 7.22
C GLY A 19 15.82 11.85 6.14
N PRO A 20 16.07 13.13 6.46
CA PRO A 20 15.92 14.23 5.51
C PRO A 20 16.76 14.04 4.25
N ASP A 21 17.97 13.47 4.39
CA ASP A 21 18.90 13.21 3.28
C ASP A 21 18.43 12.08 2.33
N ALA A 22 17.45 11.28 2.76
CA ALA A 22 16.88 10.17 2.00
C ALA A 22 15.47 10.47 1.48
N LEU A 23 14.91 11.65 1.80
CA LEU A 23 13.54 12.02 1.43
C LEU A 23 13.36 12.17 -0.08
N GLU A 24 14.29 12.85 -0.75
CA GLU A 24 14.26 13.02 -2.22
C GLU A 24 14.37 11.65 -2.92
N GLN A 25 15.20 10.76 -2.38
CA GLN A 25 15.34 9.40 -2.86
C GLN A 25 14.04 8.60 -2.70
N ALA A 26 13.41 8.64 -1.53
CA ALA A 26 12.12 8.00 -1.29
C ALA A 26 11.01 8.54 -2.21
N GLN A 27 11.00 9.85 -2.46
CA GLN A 27 10.07 10.49 -3.40
C GLN A 27 10.32 10.03 -4.84
N GLY A 28 11.58 9.95 -5.29
CA GLY A 28 11.91 9.47 -6.63
C GLY A 28 11.49 8.01 -6.86
N ILE A 29 11.63 7.17 -5.83
CA ILE A 29 11.08 5.80 -5.85
C ILE A 29 9.55 5.87 -5.98
N ALA A 30 8.89 6.69 -5.17
CA ALA A 30 7.44 6.85 -5.20
C ALA A 30 6.90 7.32 -6.55
N ASP A 31 7.53 8.31 -7.15
CA ASP A 31 7.17 8.81 -8.48
C ASP A 31 7.34 7.72 -9.54
N THR A 32 8.33 6.84 -9.40
CA THR A 32 8.52 5.71 -10.32
C THR A 32 7.40 4.67 -10.16
N PHE A 33 7.03 4.32 -8.92
CA PHE A 33 5.87 3.45 -8.65
C PHE A 33 4.58 4.08 -9.18
N GLN A 34 4.40 5.37 -8.95
CA GLN A 34 3.24 6.17 -9.36
C GLN A 34 3.02 6.16 -10.87
N HIS A 35 4.08 6.35 -11.65
CA HIS A 35 3.98 6.43 -13.11
C HIS A 35 3.67 5.08 -13.75
N ALA A 36 3.99 3.99 -13.07
CA ALA A 36 4.18 2.75 -13.77
C ALA A 36 3.42 1.55 -13.18
N ILE A 37 2.89 1.67 -11.95
CA ILE A 37 2.11 0.61 -11.31
C ILE A 37 0.63 0.98 -11.16
N ALA A 38 0.30 2.27 -11.05
CA ALA A 38 -1.07 2.77 -10.96
C ALA A 38 -2.05 2.31 -12.07
N PRO A 39 -1.66 2.20 -13.35
CA PRO A 39 -2.55 1.65 -14.39
C PRO A 39 -2.70 0.12 -14.27
N ALA A 40 -1.68 -0.55 -13.73
CA ALA A 40 -1.61 -1.99 -13.60
C ALA A 40 -2.30 -2.51 -12.33
N THR A 41 -2.52 -1.69 -11.30
CA THR A 41 -3.12 -2.12 -10.01
C THR A 41 -4.56 -2.62 -10.14
N VAL A 42 -5.29 -2.21 -11.17
CA VAL A 42 -6.66 -2.70 -11.42
C VAL A 42 -6.68 -4.21 -11.75
N ASN A 43 -5.57 -4.78 -12.23
CA ASN A 43 -5.44 -6.22 -12.51
C ASN A 43 -4.12 -6.87 -12.04
N PHE A 44 -3.29 -6.11 -11.30
CA PHE A 44 -1.90 -6.41 -10.94
C PHE A 44 -1.13 -7.17 -12.04
N ASP A 45 -0.82 -6.50 -13.16
CA ASP A 45 0.00 -7.09 -14.23
C ASP A 45 1.45 -7.25 -13.75
N PHE A 46 1.81 -8.47 -13.39
CA PHE A 46 3.17 -8.79 -12.94
C PHE A 46 4.27 -8.43 -13.95
N GLY A 47 4.00 -8.58 -15.26
CA GLY A 47 4.96 -8.26 -16.30
C GLY A 47 5.28 -6.77 -16.34
N GLU A 48 4.28 -5.92 -16.14
CA GLU A 48 4.48 -4.48 -16.00
C GLU A 48 5.20 -4.17 -14.69
N ILE A 49 4.73 -4.69 -13.56
CA ILE A 49 5.27 -4.40 -12.23
C ILE A 49 6.75 -4.82 -12.11
N SER A 50 7.12 -5.98 -12.64
CA SER A 50 8.52 -6.42 -12.68
C SER A 50 9.39 -5.54 -13.59
N ARG A 51 8.84 -5.04 -14.70
CA ARG A 51 9.54 -4.13 -15.62
C ARG A 51 9.80 -2.78 -14.96
N VAL A 52 8.83 -2.29 -14.19
CA VAL A 52 8.94 -1.06 -13.41
C VAL A 52 9.98 -1.17 -12.32
N ALA A 53 9.92 -2.24 -11.54
CA ALA A 53 10.90 -2.47 -10.48
C ALA A 53 12.33 -2.55 -11.02
N SER A 54 12.49 -3.13 -12.21
CA SER A 54 13.78 -3.18 -12.92
C SER A 54 14.22 -1.83 -13.50
N GLY A 55 13.29 -0.88 -13.64
CA GLY A 55 13.55 0.47 -14.13
C GLY A 55 13.99 1.46 -13.05
N ILE A 56 13.88 1.09 -11.76
CA ILE A 56 14.37 1.93 -10.66
C ILE A 56 15.91 1.81 -10.62
N PRO A 57 16.66 2.90 -10.85
CA PRO A 57 18.13 2.86 -10.92
C PRO A 57 18.73 2.43 -9.58
N ASP A 58 19.84 1.69 -9.62
CA ASP A 58 20.59 1.24 -8.43
C ASP A 58 19.73 0.55 -7.35
N SER A 59 18.64 -0.07 -7.79
CA SER A 59 17.71 -0.78 -6.92
C SER A 59 17.76 -2.28 -7.16
N SER A 60 17.33 -3.02 -6.15
CA SER A 60 17.07 -4.45 -6.27
C SER A 60 15.64 -4.71 -5.82
N THR A 61 14.89 -5.46 -6.64
CA THR A 61 13.64 -6.05 -6.19
C THR A 61 13.95 -7.10 -5.15
N VAL A 62 13.41 -6.93 -3.94
CA VAL A 62 13.76 -7.77 -2.79
C VAL A 62 12.66 -8.78 -2.51
N LYS A 63 11.39 -8.41 -2.71
CA LYS A 63 10.26 -9.32 -2.50
C LYS A 63 9.04 -8.94 -3.32
N ILE A 64 8.28 -9.94 -3.73
CA ILE A 64 6.99 -9.78 -4.42
C ILE A 64 5.98 -10.68 -3.74
N VAL A 65 4.90 -10.10 -3.22
CA VAL A 65 3.75 -10.83 -2.65
C VAL A 65 2.61 -10.72 -3.67
N ARG A 66 2.06 -11.87 -4.06
CA ARG A 66 0.98 -11.92 -5.05
C ARG A 66 -0.22 -12.68 -4.52
N GLY A 67 -1.40 -12.10 -4.75
CA GLY A 67 -2.66 -12.75 -4.48
C GLY A 67 -2.80 -13.23 -3.04
N TRP A 68 -2.20 -12.50 -2.08
CA TRP A 68 -2.55 -12.73 -0.68
C TRP A 68 -4.03 -12.41 -0.55
N GLY A 69 -4.79 -13.38 -0.08
CA GLY A 69 -6.24 -13.32 -0.02
C GLY A 69 -6.69 -13.60 1.41
N LEU A 70 -7.58 -12.75 1.90
CA LEU A 70 -8.26 -12.95 3.16
C LEU A 70 -9.76 -12.86 2.92
N GLN A 71 -10.52 -13.84 3.40
CA GLN A 71 -11.97 -13.77 3.40
C GLN A 71 -12.46 -14.17 4.77
N GLU A 72 -12.98 -13.21 5.53
CA GLU A 72 -13.28 -13.38 6.95
C GLU A 72 -14.40 -12.44 7.40
N THR A 73 -15.15 -12.85 8.42
CA THR A 73 -16.07 -11.96 9.14
C THR A 73 -15.44 -11.60 10.48
N ALA A 74 -14.95 -10.37 10.61
CA ALA A 74 -14.15 -9.95 11.75
C ALA A 74 -14.24 -8.42 11.98
N PRO A 75 -13.82 -7.94 13.17
CA PRO A 75 -13.66 -6.50 13.42
C PRO A 75 -12.66 -5.86 12.45
N VAL A 76 -12.85 -4.57 12.13
CA VAL A 76 -11.90 -3.79 11.33
C VAL A 76 -10.48 -3.87 11.90
N GLY A 77 -10.32 -3.79 13.23
CA GLY A 77 -9.01 -3.89 13.87
C GLY A 77 -8.27 -5.20 13.56
N VAL A 78 -8.99 -6.31 13.36
CA VAL A 78 -8.39 -7.59 12.97
C VAL A 78 -7.90 -7.56 11.52
N MET A 79 -8.62 -6.87 10.63
CA MET A 79 -8.19 -6.67 9.24
C MET A 79 -6.93 -5.80 9.18
N VAL A 80 -6.86 -4.73 9.98
CA VAL A 80 -5.66 -3.88 10.12
C VAL A 80 -4.46 -4.69 10.58
N LEU A 81 -4.61 -5.52 11.62
CA LEU A 81 -3.55 -6.40 12.11
C LEU A 81 -3.07 -7.39 11.03
N SER A 82 -4.01 -7.95 10.27
CA SER A 82 -3.69 -8.88 9.17
C SER A 82 -2.89 -8.20 8.05
N LEU A 83 -3.25 -6.97 7.67
CA LEU A 83 -2.47 -6.20 6.71
C LEU A 83 -1.12 -5.75 7.25
N ARG A 84 -1.03 -5.40 8.53
CA ARG A 84 0.25 -5.08 9.19
C ARG A 84 1.20 -6.27 9.16
N GLU A 85 0.68 -7.46 9.41
CA GLU A 85 1.44 -8.70 9.29
C GLU A 85 1.87 -8.95 7.83
N ALA A 86 1.02 -8.64 6.85
CA ALA A 86 1.39 -8.72 5.44
C ALA A 86 2.50 -7.70 5.07
N VAL A 87 2.48 -6.49 5.63
CA VAL A 87 3.61 -5.52 5.50
C VAL A 87 4.88 -6.12 6.07
N ARG A 88 4.83 -6.69 7.29
CA ARG A 88 5.98 -7.33 7.95
C ARG A 88 6.55 -8.47 7.11
N GLN A 89 5.68 -9.27 6.51
CA GLN A 89 6.09 -10.36 5.62
C GLN A 89 6.64 -9.83 4.29
N ALA A 90 6.12 -8.73 3.76
CA ALA A 90 6.60 -8.17 2.50
C ALA A 90 7.97 -7.47 2.64
N LEU A 91 8.26 -6.92 3.83
CA LEU A 91 9.59 -6.46 4.19
C LEU A 91 10.55 -7.64 4.33
N THR A 92 11.81 -7.43 3.94
CA THR A 92 12.80 -8.52 3.83
C THR A 92 13.56 -8.77 5.12
N HIS A 93 13.50 -7.81 6.03
CA HIS A 93 14.02 -7.90 7.38
C HIS A 93 12.91 -7.53 8.36
N PRO A 94 12.88 -8.14 9.56
CA PRO A 94 11.93 -7.81 10.60
C PRO A 94 12.35 -6.51 11.31
N PHE A 95 12.24 -5.38 10.60
CA PHE A 95 12.55 -4.05 11.14
C PHE A 95 11.74 -3.78 12.42
N ALA A 96 12.40 -3.26 13.45
CA ALA A 96 11.81 -3.02 14.77
C ALA A 96 11.46 -1.55 15.01
N ASN A 97 11.75 -0.65 14.06
CA ASN A 97 11.47 0.78 14.18
C ASN A 97 10.01 1.08 14.57
N PRO A 98 9.78 1.59 15.80
CA PRO A 98 8.43 1.80 16.31
C PRO A 98 7.69 2.94 15.59
N VAL A 99 8.41 4.00 15.18
CA VAL A 99 7.81 5.16 14.50
C VAL A 99 7.27 4.76 13.13
N PHE A 100 8.02 3.95 12.39
CA PHE A 100 7.54 3.36 11.14
C PHE A 100 6.27 2.53 11.36
N TRP A 101 6.26 1.65 12.35
CA TRP A 101 5.12 0.78 12.62
C TRP A 101 3.87 1.55 13.08
N GLU A 102 4.02 2.62 13.87
CA GLU A 102 2.93 3.51 14.24
C GLU A 102 2.32 4.20 13.02
N LYS A 103 3.15 4.75 12.13
CA LYS A 103 2.71 5.37 10.87
C LYS A 103 2.03 4.35 9.96
N ALA A 104 2.59 3.14 9.87
CA ALA A 104 2.04 2.08 9.04
C ALA A 104 0.68 1.62 9.56
N GLU A 105 0.53 1.43 10.86
CA GLU A 105 -0.74 1.04 11.49
C GLU A 105 -1.82 2.12 11.30
N ALA A 106 -1.48 3.41 11.44
CA ALA A 106 -2.41 4.50 11.16
C ALA A 106 -2.85 4.50 9.68
N ALA A 107 -1.91 4.38 8.74
CA ALA A 107 -2.23 4.36 7.31
C ALA A 107 -3.06 3.13 6.90
N LEU A 108 -2.82 1.98 7.52
CA LEU A 108 -3.61 0.76 7.32
C LEU A 108 -5.00 0.87 7.94
N THR A 109 -5.14 1.59 9.05
CA THR A 109 -6.44 1.88 9.68
C THR A 109 -7.29 2.75 8.76
N ASP A 110 -6.71 3.80 8.19
CA ASP A 110 -7.36 4.68 7.22
C ASP A 110 -7.75 3.95 5.91
N ALA A 111 -7.19 2.76 5.64
CA ALA A 111 -7.63 1.95 4.51
C ALA A 111 -9.05 1.38 4.70
N PHE A 112 -9.58 1.40 5.93
CA PHE A 112 -10.93 0.93 6.26
C PHE A 112 -11.82 2.04 6.84
N LEU A 113 -11.22 3.05 7.49
CA LEU A 113 -11.96 4.08 8.22
C LEU A 113 -11.89 5.44 7.52
N GLY A 114 -12.93 6.26 7.72
CA GLY A 114 -12.98 7.64 7.20
C GLY A 114 -12.84 7.72 5.68
N LEU A 115 -13.36 6.72 4.96
CA LEU A 115 -13.18 6.56 3.52
C LEU A 115 -13.77 7.73 2.71
N ASP A 116 -14.82 8.37 3.22
CA ASP A 116 -15.51 9.50 2.58
C ASP A 116 -14.75 10.83 2.71
N GLY A 117 -13.89 10.96 3.72
CA GLY A 117 -13.12 12.17 4.00
C GLY A 117 -11.74 12.22 3.31
N GLN A 118 -11.37 11.19 2.55
CA GLN A 118 -10.04 11.09 1.95
C GLN A 118 -9.97 11.75 0.58
N GLU A 119 -8.99 12.63 0.41
CA GLU A 119 -8.67 13.27 -0.86
C GLU A 119 -7.52 12.53 -1.56
N GLY A 120 -7.66 12.28 -2.86
CA GLY A 120 -6.64 11.64 -3.69
C GLY A 120 -7.19 10.48 -4.50
N THR A 121 -6.37 9.94 -5.41
CA THR A 121 -6.75 8.80 -6.25
C THR A 121 -6.13 7.49 -5.75
N HIS A 122 -5.63 7.46 -4.51
CA HIS A 122 -5.16 6.25 -3.85
C HIS A 122 -6.29 5.34 -3.38
N LEU A 123 -7.44 5.93 -3.09
CA LEU A 123 -8.72 5.26 -2.88
C LEU A 123 -9.55 5.36 -4.16
N SER A 124 -10.11 4.24 -4.62
CA SER A 124 -10.97 4.23 -5.81
C SER A 124 -12.07 3.17 -5.65
N PHE A 125 -13.31 3.63 -5.50
CA PHE A 125 -14.49 2.77 -5.42
C PHE A 125 -14.87 2.23 -6.80
N TYR A 126 -15.38 1.01 -6.82
CA TYR A 126 -15.86 0.36 -8.03
C TYR A 126 -16.94 -0.68 -7.71
N GLY A 127 -17.64 -1.14 -8.75
CA GLY A 127 -18.76 -2.07 -8.63
C GLY A 127 -20.08 -1.37 -8.32
N ASP A 128 -21.17 -2.06 -8.65
CA ASP A 128 -22.54 -1.51 -8.59
C ASP A 128 -23.46 -2.31 -7.65
N ASP A 129 -22.88 -3.18 -6.82
CA ASP A 129 -23.66 -4.01 -5.88
C ASP A 129 -24.17 -3.14 -4.71
N PRO A 130 -25.49 -3.04 -4.48
CA PRO A 130 -26.03 -2.22 -3.40
C PRO A 130 -25.76 -2.77 -1.99
N ASP A 131 -25.44 -4.06 -1.88
CA ASP A 131 -25.22 -4.75 -0.61
C ASP A 131 -23.73 -4.90 -0.26
N SER A 132 -22.82 -4.41 -1.12
CA SER A 132 -21.39 -4.41 -0.86
C SER A 132 -20.69 -3.15 -1.34
N THR A 133 -19.52 -2.88 -0.78
CA THR A 133 -18.67 -1.75 -1.18
C THR A 133 -17.31 -2.31 -1.57
N SER A 134 -16.92 -2.11 -2.83
CA SER A 134 -15.62 -2.53 -3.32
C SER A 134 -14.75 -1.33 -3.67
N TYR A 135 -13.47 -1.40 -3.31
CA TYR A 135 -12.53 -0.32 -3.56
C TYR A 135 -11.08 -0.81 -3.60
N TYR A 136 -10.27 -0.08 -4.37
CA TYR A 136 -8.82 -0.16 -4.29
C TYR A 136 -8.28 0.85 -3.29
N TYR A 137 -7.26 0.46 -2.53
CA TYR A 137 -6.51 1.33 -1.63
C TYR A 137 -5.00 1.10 -1.79
N ASN A 138 -4.28 2.12 -2.24
CA ASN A 138 -2.86 2.00 -2.60
C ASN A 138 -1.96 2.79 -1.64
N LEU A 139 -1.06 2.07 -0.96
CA LEU A 139 -0.08 2.61 -0.04
C LEU A 139 1.34 2.40 -0.55
N LEU A 140 2.22 3.36 -0.29
CA LEU A 140 3.65 3.22 -0.51
C LEU A 140 4.39 3.53 0.79
N PHE A 141 4.99 2.50 1.37
CA PHE A 141 5.84 2.64 2.54
C PHE A 141 7.28 2.90 2.11
N ALA A 142 7.97 3.79 2.81
CA ALA A 142 9.42 3.92 2.71
C ALA A 142 10.04 3.97 4.10
N LEU A 143 11.11 3.22 4.30
CA LEU A 143 11.85 3.09 5.56
C LEU A 143 13.34 3.30 5.30
N GLN A 144 13.96 4.15 6.11
CA GLN A 144 15.40 4.32 6.19
C GLN A 144 15.79 4.74 7.60
N ASP A 145 16.56 3.90 8.26
CA ASP A 145 17.14 4.11 9.58
C ASP A 145 18.47 3.34 9.72
N GLU A 146 18.95 3.15 10.95
CA GLU A 146 20.15 2.39 11.25
C GLU A 146 20.02 0.90 10.87
N GLU A 147 18.83 0.30 10.99
CA GLU A 147 18.56 -1.11 10.65
C GLU A 147 18.60 -1.35 9.14
N THR A 148 18.42 -0.30 8.34
CA THR A 148 18.46 -0.39 6.87
C THR A 148 19.86 -0.39 6.25
N GLU A 149 20.92 -0.31 7.05
CA GLU A 149 22.33 -0.46 6.62
C GLU A 149 22.72 0.38 5.39
N GLY A 150 22.18 1.60 5.28
CA GLY A 150 22.49 2.52 4.18
C GLY A 150 21.64 2.30 2.92
N PHE A 151 20.53 1.59 3.01
CA PHE A 151 19.54 1.44 1.95
C PHE A 151 18.23 2.18 2.28
N VAL A 152 17.54 2.67 1.26
CA VAL A 152 16.13 3.05 1.37
C VAL A 152 15.31 1.84 0.96
N HIS A 153 14.49 1.33 1.87
CA HIS A 153 13.53 0.26 1.58
C HIS A 153 12.19 0.88 1.22
N ALA A 154 11.60 0.47 0.11
CA ALA A 154 10.27 0.90 -0.31
C ALA A 154 9.37 -0.30 -0.60
N LEU A 155 8.11 -0.20 -0.21
CA LEU A 155 7.09 -1.23 -0.38
C LEU A 155 5.84 -0.60 -0.97
N ALA A 156 5.54 -0.92 -2.23
CA ALA A 156 4.24 -0.65 -2.82
C ALA A 156 3.26 -1.72 -2.38
N PHE A 157 2.10 -1.29 -1.90
CA PHE A 157 1.12 -2.13 -1.22
C PHE A 157 -0.28 -1.79 -1.76
N CYS A 158 -0.79 -2.66 -2.62
CA CYS A 158 -2.03 -2.43 -3.37
C CYS A 158 -3.10 -3.36 -2.83
N ILE A 159 -4.09 -2.78 -2.17
CA ILE A 159 -5.16 -3.49 -1.47
C ILE A 159 -6.42 -3.38 -2.33
N ASP A 160 -7.10 -4.49 -2.52
CA ASP A 160 -8.41 -4.58 -3.12
C ASP A 160 -9.36 -5.14 -2.07
N VAL A 161 -10.31 -4.32 -1.63
CA VAL A 161 -11.22 -4.64 -0.54
C VAL A 161 -12.65 -4.69 -1.07
N THR A 162 -13.36 -5.76 -0.72
CA THR A 162 -14.81 -5.83 -0.75
C THR A 162 -15.32 -6.03 0.67
N VAL A 163 -16.15 -5.12 1.14
CA VAL A 163 -16.91 -5.27 2.39
C VAL A 163 -18.38 -5.50 2.06
N ALA A 164 -19.01 -6.51 2.67
CA ALA A 164 -20.42 -6.83 2.46
C ALA A 164 -21.34 -5.88 3.24
N LEU A 165 -21.19 -4.58 2.97
CA LEU A 165 -22.00 -3.48 3.50
C LEU A 165 -22.26 -2.45 2.40
N PRO A 166 -23.44 -1.80 2.40
CA PRO A 166 -23.70 -0.63 1.55
C PRO A 166 -22.73 0.53 1.87
N ALA A 167 -22.43 1.36 0.87
CA ALA A 167 -21.43 2.44 0.96
C ALA A 167 -21.58 3.34 2.19
N ALA A 168 -22.81 3.77 2.50
CA ALA A 168 -23.08 4.63 3.66
C ALA A 168 -22.70 3.97 5.00
N GLN A 169 -22.85 2.64 5.12
CA GLN A 169 -22.45 1.90 6.31
C GLN A 169 -20.95 1.64 6.32
N ALA A 170 -20.36 1.30 5.17
CA ALA A 170 -18.92 1.12 5.03
C ALA A 170 -18.13 2.39 5.41
N HIS A 171 -18.62 3.58 5.04
CA HIS A 171 -17.96 4.84 5.38
C HIS A 171 -18.06 5.20 6.87
N ALA A 172 -19.03 4.63 7.59
CA ALA A 172 -19.29 4.91 9.00
C ALA A 172 -18.67 3.89 9.96
N LEU A 173 -17.89 2.93 9.44
CA LEU A 173 -17.22 1.91 10.24
C LEU A 173 -16.27 2.51 11.30
N THR A 174 -16.08 1.75 12.37
CA THR A 174 -15.10 1.96 13.44
C THR A 174 -14.25 0.70 13.62
N LEU A 175 -13.19 0.77 14.43
CA LEU A 175 -12.26 -0.35 14.65
C LEU A 175 -12.94 -1.63 15.18
N ASP A 176 -14.00 -1.47 15.97
CA ASP A 176 -14.69 -2.57 16.65
C ASP A 176 -15.84 -3.16 15.80
N ASP A 177 -16.20 -2.51 14.70
CA ASP A 177 -17.30 -2.96 13.85
C ASP A 177 -16.93 -4.21 13.07
N VAL A 178 -17.84 -5.18 13.10
CA VAL A 178 -17.68 -6.50 12.47
C VAL A 178 -18.42 -6.52 11.15
N ALA A 179 -17.71 -6.88 10.07
CA ALA A 179 -18.31 -7.08 8.76
C ALA A 179 -17.66 -8.26 8.02
N PRO A 180 -18.32 -8.84 7.01
CA PRO A 180 -17.70 -9.77 6.09
C PRO A 180 -16.79 -9.00 5.11
N TYR A 181 -15.52 -9.37 5.09
CA TYR A 181 -14.50 -8.83 4.20
C TYR A 181 -14.01 -9.89 3.23
N ALA A 182 -13.73 -9.47 2.01
CA ALA A 182 -12.84 -10.14 1.07
C ALA A 182 -11.74 -9.15 0.69
N ILE A 183 -10.49 -9.48 1.00
CA ILE A 183 -9.33 -8.65 0.72
C ILE A 183 -8.39 -9.41 -0.19
N ARG A 184 -7.92 -8.75 -1.25
CA ARG A 184 -6.79 -9.18 -2.05
C ARG A 184 -5.69 -8.16 -1.92
N LEU A 185 -4.47 -8.66 -1.79
CA LEU A 185 -3.29 -7.84 -1.63
C LEU A 185 -2.22 -8.28 -2.61
N ASN A 186 -1.61 -7.28 -3.22
CA ASN A 186 -0.36 -7.46 -3.90
C ASN A 186 0.66 -6.43 -3.41
N ALA A 187 1.91 -6.85 -3.27
CA ALA A 187 2.95 -5.98 -2.77
C ALA A 187 4.29 -6.21 -3.48
N LEU A 188 5.05 -5.14 -3.64
CA LEU A 188 6.37 -5.14 -4.26
C LEU A 188 7.35 -4.35 -3.38
N ALA A 189 8.35 -5.04 -2.86
CA ALA A 189 9.42 -4.46 -2.07
C ALA A 189 10.68 -4.26 -2.93
N VAL A 190 11.22 -3.05 -2.91
CA VAL A 190 12.51 -2.70 -3.50
C VAL A 190 13.41 -2.10 -2.44
N ARG A 191 14.72 -2.21 -2.65
CA ARG A 191 15.71 -1.45 -1.89
C ARG A 191 16.62 -0.72 -2.85
N GLN A 192 17.01 0.50 -2.50
CA GLN A 192 17.95 1.30 -3.28
C GLN A 192 19.09 1.74 -2.36
N GLY A 193 20.34 1.61 -2.82
CA GLY A 193 21.49 2.10 -2.05
C GLY A 193 21.41 3.62 -1.89
N ARG A 194 21.85 4.16 -0.75
CA ARG A 194 21.86 5.62 -0.54
C ARG A 194 22.74 6.31 -1.58
N THR A 195 22.17 7.32 -2.24
CA THR A 195 22.92 8.23 -3.11
C THR A 195 23.29 9.48 -2.30
N GLY A 196 24.31 9.38 -1.45
CA GLY A 196 24.80 10.48 -0.59
C GLY A 196 26.07 10.09 0.14
N PRO A 197 26.85 11.04 0.70
CA PRO A 197 28.12 10.72 1.34
C PRO A 197 27.88 9.78 2.53
N VAL A 198 28.47 8.59 2.46
CA VAL A 198 28.62 7.69 3.60
C VAL A 198 29.51 8.43 4.59
N ALA A 199 28.96 8.86 5.72
CA ALA A 199 29.79 9.37 6.80
C ALA A 199 30.72 8.22 7.25
N ALA A 200 32.01 8.43 7.02
CA ALA A 200 33.08 7.50 7.38
C ALA A 200 33.33 7.44 8.89
#